data_AF-A0A147HVB7-F1
#
_entry.id   AF-A0A147HVB7-F1
#
_cell.length_a   1.000
_cell.length_b   1.000
_cell.length_c   1.000
_cell.angle_alpha   90.00
_cell.angle_beta   90.00
_cell.angle_gamma   90.00
#
_symmetry.space_group_name_H-M   'P 1'
#
loop_
_entity.id
_entity.type
_entity.pdbx_description
1 polymer ?
#
loop_
_entity_poly.entity_id
_entity_poly.type
_entity_poly.pdbx_seq_one_letter_code
_entity_poly.pdbx_strand_id
1 'polypeptide(L)' 'MAREVRRGLLFEAAANAIGAGKLAAGMGVGRRCVNHKIACDRSLTDVDLIAAADTLEARAATLMQLAAHLREVSV' A
#
# COMPACT_ATOMS: atom_id res chain seq x y z
N MET A 1 9.20 -20.08 4.59
CA MET A 1 8.24 -19.98 5.72
C MET A 1 8.30 -18.64 6.46
N ALA A 2 9.21 -18.38 7.42
CA ALA A 2 9.15 -17.13 8.21
C ALA A 2 9.25 -15.84 7.36
N ARG A 3 10.09 -15.84 6.32
CA ARG A 3 10.21 -14.70 5.38
C ARG A 3 8.94 -14.45 4.58
N GLU A 4 8.30 -15.49 4.05
CA GLU A 4 7.09 -15.36 3.22
C GLU A 4 5.89 -14.89 4.04
N VAL A 5 5.72 -15.44 5.25
CA VAL A 5 4.70 -15.00 6.20
C VAL A 5 4.89 -13.51 6.52
N ARG A 6 6.13 -13.08 6.82
CA ARG A 6 6.42 -11.67 7.07
C ARG A 6 6.08 -10.77 5.88
N ARG A 7 6.36 -11.21 4.65
CA ARG A 7 6.02 -10.45 3.42
C ARG A 7 4.52 -10.29 3.26
N GLY A 8 3.75 -11.37 3.44
CA GLY A 8 2.29 -11.35 3.39
C GLY A 8 1.71 -10.37 4.41
N LEU A 9 2.15 -10.46 5.67
CA LEU A 9 1.70 -9.57 6.75
C LEU A 9 1.99 -8.09 6.47
N LEU A 10 3.19 -7.77 5.96
CA LEU A 10 3.54 -6.39 5.62
C LEU A 10 2.73 -5.86 4.43
N PHE A 11 2.48 -6.71 3.43
CA PHE A 11 1.66 -6.35 2.29
C PHE A 11 0.19 -6.13 2.68
N GLU A 12 -0.36 -6.98 3.55
CA GLU A 12 -1.69 -6.81 4.11
C GLU A 12 -1.78 -5.53 4.97
N ALA A 13 -0.77 -5.26 5.80
CA ALA A 13 -0.70 -4.02 6.58
C ALA A 13 -0.71 -2.77 5.68
N ALA A 14 0.02 -2.79 4.56
CA ALA A 14 -0.02 -1.72 3.56
C ALA A 14 -1.43 -1.53 2.99
N ALA A 15 -2.10 -2.63 2.62
CA ALA A 15 -3.46 -2.59 2.09
C ALA A 15 -4.47 -2.05 3.12
N ASN A 16 -4.29 -2.35 4.40
CA ASN A 16 -5.13 -1.84 5.48
C ASN A 16 -4.87 -0.35 5.77
N ALA A 17 -3.62 0.10 5.68
CA ALA A 17 -3.25 1.49 5.97
C ALA A 17 -3.86 2.50 4.98
N ILE A 18 -3.87 2.17 3.68
CA ILE A 18 -4.36 3.10 2.64
C ILE A 18 -5.62 2.62 1.92
N GLY A 19 -6.04 1.38 2.17
CA GLY A 19 -7.15 0.70 1.49
C GLY A 19 -6.68 -0.05 0.23
N ALA A 20 -7.13 -1.31 0.09
CA ALA A 20 -6.73 -2.20 -1.01
C ALA A 20 -6.99 -1.61 -2.42
N GLY A 21 -8.03 -0.80 -2.58
CA GLY A 21 -8.30 -0.11 -3.85
C GLY A 21 -7.26 0.95 -4.20
N LYS A 22 -6.81 1.74 -3.22
CA LYS A 22 -5.77 2.76 -3.43
C LYS A 22 -4.41 2.13 -3.63
N LEU A 23 -4.12 1.07 -2.87
CA LEU A 23 -2.90 0.28 -3.06
C LEU A 23 -2.85 -0.30 -4.47
N ALA A 24 -3.95 -0.92 -4.93
CA ALA A 24 -4.03 -1.48 -6.28
C ALA A 24 -3.81 -0.42 -7.36
N ALA A 25 -4.42 0.75 -7.21
CA ALA A 25 -4.24 1.87 -8.15
C ALA A 25 -2.79 2.34 -8.22
N GLY A 26 -2.11 2.52 -7.08
CA GLY A 26 -0.70 2.94 -7.05
C GLY A 26 0.25 1.88 -7.61
N MET A 27 -0.06 0.60 -7.42
CA MET A 27 0.68 -0.52 -7.99
C MET A 27 0.38 -0.78 -9.48
N GLY A 28 -0.60 -0.10 -10.08
CA GLY A 28 -1.01 -0.34 -11.47
C GLY A 28 -1.68 -1.70 -11.71
N VAL A 29 -2.30 -2.28 -10.69
CA VAL A 29 -2.97 -3.60 -10.77
C VAL A 29 -4.46 -3.50 -10.41
N GLY A 30 -5.24 -4.52 -10.77
CA GLY A 30 -6.63 -4.60 -10.34
C GLY A 30 -6.76 -4.92 -8.85
N ARG A 31 -7.79 -4.40 -8.17
CA ARG A 31 -8.08 -4.70 -6.74
C ARG A 31 -8.13 -6.19 -6.43
N ARG A 32 -8.66 -7.01 -7.36
CA ARG A 32 -8.67 -8.48 -7.24
C ARG A 32 -7.27 -9.07 -7.10
N CYS A 33 -6.26 -8.52 -7.78
CA CYS A 33 -4.87 -8.96 -7.68
C CYS A 33 -4.32 -8.77 -6.26
N VAL A 34 -4.58 -7.62 -5.65
CA VAL A 34 -4.20 -7.34 -4.25
C VAL A 34 -4.89 -8.32 -3.30
N ASN A 35 -6.20 -8.54 -3.47
CA ASN A 35 -6.95 -9.48 -2.63
C ASN A 35 -6.41 -10.91 -2.73
N HIS A 36 -6.10 -11.40 -3.94
CA HIS A 36 -5.50 -12.73 -4.10
C HIS A 36 -4.10 -12.86 -3.50
N LYS A 37 -3.31 -11.77 -3.50
CA LYS A 37 -2.00 -11.75 -2.84
C LYS A 37 -2.12 -11.77 -1.32
N ILE A 38 -3.11 -11.07 -0.76
CA ILE A 38 -3.41 -11.09 0.69
C ILE A 38 -3.93 -12.47 1.11
N ALA A 39 -4.84 -13.06 0.33
CA ALA A 39 -5.37 -14.40 0.55
C ALA A 39 -4.32 -15.52 0.33
N CYS A 40 -3.11 -15.17 -0.11
CA CYS A 40 -2.04 -16.10 -0.45
C CYS A 40 -2.39 -17.07 -1.62
N ASP A 41 -3.43 -16.75 -2.40
CA ASP A 41 -3.79 -17.46 -3.65
C ASP A 41 -2.76 -17.20 -4.77
N ARG A 42 -2.04 -16.07 -4.69
CA ARG A 42 -0.98 -15.68 -5.61
C ARG A 42 0.26 -15.25 -4.85
N SER A 43 1.42 -15.70 -5.34
CA SER A 43 2.71 -15.36 -4.74
C SER A 43 3.00 -13.87 -4.80
N LEU A 44 3.57 -13.35 -3.70
CA LEU A 44 4.09 -11.99 -3.58
C LEU A 44 5.53 -11.92 -4.10
N THR A 45 5.72 -11.18 -5.18
CA THR A 45 7.06 -10.93 -5.75
C THR A 45 7.75 -9.76 -5.05
N ASP A 46 9.07 -9.63 -5.23
CA ASP A 46 9.80 -8.45 -4.71
C ASP A 46 9.32 -7.15 -5.35
N VAL A 47 8.98 -7.20 -6.65
CA VAL A 47 8.39 -6.07 -7.39
C VAL A 47 7.08 -5.61 -6.74
N ASP A 48 6.26 -6.53 -6.26
CA ASP A 48 5.01 -6.18 -5.57
C ASP A 48 5.24 -5.43 -4.27
N LEU A 49 6.26 -5.80 -3.51
CA LEU A 49 6.58 -5.13 -2.25
C LEU A 49 7.18 -3.75 -2.48
N ILE A 50 8.05 -3.61 -3.50
CA ILE A 50 8.60 -2.32 -3.89
C ILE A 50 7.48 -1.40 -4.36
N ALA A 51 6.62 -1.86 -5.27
CA ALA A 51 5.49 -1.07 -5.76
C ALA A 51 4.51 -0.68 -4.64
N ALA A 52 4.29 -1.56 -3.65
CA ALA A 52 3.50 -1.24 -2.47
C ALA A 52 4.18 -0.16 -1.60
N ALA A 53 5.49 -0.24 -1.41
CA ALA A 53 6.27 0.76 -0.68
C ALA A 53 6.20 2.13 -1.37
N ASP A 54 6.47 2.19 -2.68
CA ASP A 54 6.41 3.42 -3.48
C ASP A 54 5.01 4.06 -3.39
N THR A 55 3.96 3.22 -3.42
CA THR A 55 2.57 3.68 -3.27
C THR A 55 2.30 4.29 -1.89
N LEU A 56 2.85 3.68 -0.82
CA LEU A 56 2.73 4.21 0.54
C LEU A 56 3.46 5.55 0.67
N GLU A 57 4.67 5.67 0.11
CA GLU A 57 5.46 6.89 0.13
C GLU A 57 4.74 8.03 -0.60
N ALA A 58 4.23 7.77 -1.80
CA ALA A 58 3.44 8.75 -2.57
C ALA A 58 2.18 9.21 -1.79
N ARG A 59 1.50 8.26 -1.12
CA ARG A 59 0.33 8.59 -0.30
C ARG A 59 0.72 9.41 0.93
N ALA A 60 1.82 9.07 1.60
CA ALA A 60 2.33 9.81 2.75
C ALA A 60 2.67 11.24 2.36
N ALA A 61 3.36 11.46 1.24
CA ALA A 61 3.68 12.79 0.72
C ALA A 61 2.41 13.63 0.49
N THR A 62 1.38 13.04 -0.14
CA THR A 62 0.08 13.70 -0.36
C THR A 62 -0.59 14.09 0.97
N LEU A 63 -0.55 13.20 1.97
CA LEU A 63 -1.15 13.45 3.28
C LEU A 63 -0.38 14.53 4.06
N MET A 64 0.94 14.57 3.96
CA MET A 64 1.77 15.62 4.56
C MET A 64 1.47 16.99 3.95
N GLN A 65 1.33 17.07 2.62
CA GLN A 65 0.93 18.31 1.94
C GLN A 65 -0.46 18.78 2.38
N LEU A 66 -1.45 17.87 2.43
CA LEU A 66 -2.78 18.20 2.92
C LEU A 66 -2.75 18.71 4.36
N ALA A 67 -1.99 18.06 5.23
CA ALA A 67 -1.82 18.49 6.61
C ALA A 67 -1.17 19.88 6.72
N ALA A 68 -0.24 20.22 5.82
CA ALA A 68 0.34 21.56 5.76
C ALA A 68 -0.71 22.61 5.36
N HIS A 69 -1.47 22.38 4.29
CA HIS A 69 -2.53 23.31 3.86
C HIS A 69 -3.61 23.51 4.94
N LEU A 70 -3.97 22.44 5.67
CA LEU A 70 -4.92 22.55 6.78
C LEU A 70 -4.41 23.43 7.92
N ARG A 71 -3.10 23.43 8.19
CA ARG A 71 -2.49 24.33 9.19
C ARG A 71 -2.52 25.78 8.70
N GLU A 72 -2.22 26.01 7.42
CA GLU A 72 -2.23 27.35 6.83
C GLU A 72 -3.60 28.04 6.93
N VAL A 73 -4.70 27.31 6.77
CA VAL A 73 -6.06 27.87 6.88
C VAL A 73 -6.60 27.93 8.32
N SER A 74 -5.87 27.39 9.29
CA SER A 74 -6.26 27.38 10.71
C SER A 74 -5.66 28.53 11.53
N VAL A 75 -4.75 29.31 10.92
CA VAL A 75 -4.10 30.51 11.48
C VAL A 75 -4.82 31.76 10.98
#